data_AF-A0A939R669-F1
#
_entry.id   AF-A0A939R669-F1
#
_cell.length_a   1.000
_cell.length_b   1.000
_cell.length_c   1.000
_cell.angle_alpha   90.00
_cell.angle_beta   90.00
_cell.angle_gamma   90.00
#
_symmetry.space_group_name_H-M   'P 1'
#
loop_
_entity.id
_entity.type
_entity.pdbx_description
1 polymer ?
#
loop_
_entity_poly.entity_id
_entity_poly.type
_entity_poly.pdbx_seq_one_letter_code
_entity_poly.pdbx_strand_id
1 'polypeptide(L)'
;MALLEYKCPACAGKLEFNANAGKVKCPFCESEFDMGFFAQLDAALDSQVEENLSWQTTSTDTWSDSDNAGMAVYSCQSCGAQIVTDETTAASKCPYCDNPIVMMGNLKGDLKPELIIPFKLDKKAAKAEYTKHLSGKKLLPSVFSNQNHIDEIKGVYVPYWIFDSKAEASMQYDCATVSTFNVGEWRVTETQHYQVFRSGSMEFENIPVDASKKIDDKLTESLEPFDLSQAVPFQTAYMAGYMADRYDVTADDDAERVNARVKRSTEKTFAETVTGYSSVEAADSNISLKNGTAKYAL
;
A
#
# COMPACT_ATOMS: atom_id res chain seq x y z
N MET A 1 15.93 -16.75 -14.67
CA MET A 1 15.21 -15.62 -14.03
C MET A 1 16.18 -14.46 -13.84
N ALA A 2 15.87 -13.29 -14.41
CA ALA A 2 16.75 -12.12 -14.39
C ALA A 2 16.60 -11.33 -13.09
N LEU A 3 17.72 -11.04 -12.42
CA LEU A 3 17.82 -10.16 -11.26
C LEU A 3 18.54 -8.89 -11.69
N LEU A 4 17.99 -7.72 -11.34
CA LEU A 4 18.68 -6.45 -11.57
C LEU A 4 19.39 -6.02 -10.28
N GLU A 5 20.71 -5.90 -10.35
CA GLU A 5 21.52 -5.32 -9.29
C GLU A 5 21.91 -3.89 -9.69
N TYR A 6 21.53 -2.89 -8.89
CA TYR A 6 21.93 -1.51 -9.14
C TYR A 6 23.39 -1.29 -8.71
N LYS A 7 24.31 -1.43 -9.68
CA LYS A 7 25.73 -1.15 -9.51
C LYS A 7 26.08 0.24 -10.04
N CYS A 8 26.93 0.95 -9.32
CA CYS A 8 27.43 2.25 -9.75
C CYS A 8 28.31 2.11 -11.01
N PRO A 9 28.03 2.83 -12.10
CA PRO A 9 28.86 2.80 -13.31
C PRO A 9 30.32 3.22 -13.08
N ALA A 10 30.57 4.04 -12.05
CA ALA A 10 31.89 4.60 -11.78
C ALA A 10 32.77 3.71 -10.89
N CYS A 11 32.18 2.93 -9.97
CA CYS A 11 32.95 2.17 -8.98
C CYS A 11 32.44 0.75 -8.72
N ALA A 12 31.40 0.31 -9.43
CA ALA A 12 30.67 -0.94 -9.20
C ALA A 12 30.10 -1.12 -7.77
N GLY A 13 30.13 -0.08 -6.94
CA GLY A 13 29.56 -0.07 -5.60
C GLY A 13 28.03 -0.07 -5.62
N LYS A 14 27.42 -0.44 -4.49
CA LYS A 14 25.96 -0.44 -4.33
C LYS A 14 25.37 0.95 -4.53
N LEU A 15 24.15 1.00 -5.04
CA LEU A 15 23.36 2.22 -5.21
C LEU A 15 22.16 2.18 -4.27
N GLU A 16 21.90 3.28 -3.57
CA GLU A 16 20.76 3.42 -2.66
C GLU A 16 19.95 4.66 -3.06
N PHE A 17 18.61 4.55 -3.04
CA PHE A 17 17.75 5.69 -3.30
C PHE A 17 17.80 6.68 -2.12
N ASN A 18 18.16 7.94 -2.41
CA ASN A 18 18.19 9.01 -1.43
C ASN A 18 16.87 9.78 -1.45
N ALA A 19 16.09 9.56 -0.40
CA ALA A 19 14.79 10.17 -0.16
C ALA A 19 14.79 11.72 -0.14
N ASN A 20 15.85 12.34 0.38
CA ASN A 20 15.95 13.80 0.50
C ASN A 20 16.26 14.48 -0.84
N ALA A 21 17.05 13.82 -1.69
CA ALA A 21 17.48 14.37 -2.98
C ALA A 21 16.60 13.93 -4.15
N GLY A 22 15.81 12.85 -4.00
CA GLY A 22 15.08 12.22 -5.10
C GLY A 22 16.02 11.63 -6.16
N LYS A 23 17.24 11.25 -5.76
CA LYS A 23 18.30 10.74 -6.63
C LYS A 23 18.88 9.45 -6.09
N VAL A 24 19.51 8.67 -6.97
CA VAL A 24 20.22 7.46 -6.56
C VAL A 24 21.67 7.84 -6.25
N LYS A 25 22.12 7.56 -5.02
CA LYS A 25 23.47 7.90 -4.55
C LYS A 25 24.30 6.64 -4.32
N CYS A 26 25.56 6.66 -4.76
CA CYS A 26 26.54 5.66 -4.35
C CYS A 26 27.21 6.08 -3.04
N PRO A 27 27.14 5.30 -1.94
CA PRO A 27 27.82 5.62 -0.69
C PRO A 27 29.33 5.44 -0.75
N PHE A 28 29.88 4.80 -1.81
CA PHE A 28 31.31 4.54 -1.95
C PHE A 28 32.07 5.64 -2.72
N CYS A 29 31.54 6.08 -3.86
CA CYS A 29 32.19 7.11 -4.70
C CYS A 29 31.47 8.47 -4.68
N GLU A 30 30.43 8.60 -3.83
CA GLU A 30 29.59 9.79 -3.67
C GLU A 30 28.91 10.32 -4.94
N SER A 31 28.97 9.58 -6.05
CA SER A 31 28.33 9.96 -7.30
C SER A 31 26.81 9.94 -7.15
N GLU A 32 26.17 10.99 -7.64
CA GLU A 32 24.72 11.15 -7.71
C GLU A 32 24.27 10.94 -9.16
N PHE A 33 23.30 10.05 -9.35
CA PHE A 33 22.73 9.78 -10.66
C PHE A 33 21.27 10.22 -10.69
N ASP A 34 20.89 10.96 -11.73
CA ASP A 34 19.50 11.35 -11.97
C ASP A 34 18.68 10.15 -12.43
N MET A 35 17.40 10.13 -12.05
CA MET A 35 16.49 9.01 -12.30
C MET A 35 16.33 8.67 -13.79
N GLY A 36 16.45 9.68 -14.67
CA GLY A 36 16.39 9.49 -16.13
C GLY A 36 17.52 8.63 -16.71
N PHE A 37 18.64 8.47 -16.01
CA PHE A 37 19.75 7.61 -16.44
C PHE A 37 19.39 6.11 -16.33
N PHE A 38 18.59 5.75 -15.32
CA PHE A 38 18.16 4.36 -15.11
C PHE A 38 16.94 3.97 -15.95
N ALA A 39 16.14 4.93 -16.41
CA ALA A 39 15.04 4.66 -17.35
C ALA A 39 15.52 4.03 -18.67
N GLN A 40 16.75 4.34 -19.11
CA GLN A 40 17.38 3.70 -20.27
C GLN A 40 17.85 2.27 -19.96
N LEU A 41 18.26 2.00 -18.72
CA LEU A 41 18.61 0.65 -18.27
C LEU A 41 17.36 -0.23 -18.24
N ASP A 42 16.24 0.30 -17.74
CA ASP A 42 14.93 -0.35 -17.78
C ASP A 42 14.47 -0.65 -19.22
N ALA A 43 14.67 0.30 -20.16
CA ALA A 43 14.27 0.14 -21.57
C ALA A 43 15.19 -0.80 -22.39
N ALA A 44 16.47 -0.91 -22.04
CA ALA A 44 17.42 -1.78 -22.72
C ALA A 44 17.28 -3.27 -22.36
N LEU A 45 16.37 -3.61 -21.43
CA LEU A 45 16.22 -4.96 -20.85
C LEU A 45 15.01 -5.75 -21.39
N ASP A 46 14.16 -5.15 -22.24
CA ASP A 46 13.16 -5.90 -23.02
C ASP A 46 13.80 -6.75 -24.14
N SER A 47 15.10 -6.57 -24.42
CA SER A 47 15.78 -7.14 -25.59
C SER A 47 16.95 -8.10 -25.29
N GLN A 48 17.20 -8.49 -24.03
CA GLN A 48 18.30 -9.43 -23.73
C GLN A 48 17.83 -10.89 -23.63
N VAL A 49 18.29 -11.65 -24.63
CA VAL A 49 18.12 -13.09 -24.85
C VAL A 49 18.89 -13.90 -23.80
N GLU A 50 18.24 -14.93 -23.28
CA GLU A 50 18.84 -15.95 -22.42
C GLU A 50 19.97 -16.71 -23.15
N GLU A 51 21.20 -16.65 -22.63
CA GLU A 51 22.17 -17.73 -22.83
C GLU A 51 22.24 -18.56 -21.56
N ASN A 52 21.56 -19.71 -21.57
CA ASN A 52 21.59 -20.69 -20.49
C ASN A 52 22.53 -21.84 -20.88
N LEU A 53 23.73 -21.89 -20.31
CA LEU A 53 24.60 -23.07 -20.35
C LEU A 53 24.27 -23.95 -19.15
N SER A 54 23.42 -24.96 -19.36
CA SER A 54 23.06 -25.94 -18.35
C SER A 54 24.15 -27.02 -18.21
N TRP A 55 24.79 -27.07 -17.04
CA TRP A 55 25.59 -28.20 -16.61
C TRP A 55 24.76 -29.01 -15.61
N GLN A 56 24.44 -30.27 -15.96
CA GLN A 56 23.69 -31.17 -15.10
C GLN A 56 24.58 -31.70 -13.97
N THR A 57 24.30 -31.29 -12.73
CA THR A 57 24.76 -31.97 -11.52
C THR A 57 23.60 -32.75 -10.92
N THR A 58 23.68 -34.08 -10.99
CA THR A 58 22.76 -35.00 -10.31
C THR A 58 23.11 -35.07 -8.83
N SER A 59 22.37 -34.33 -8.01
CA SER A 59 22.26 -34.58 -6.57
C SER A 59 20.90 -35.18 -6.27
N THR A 60 20.90 -36.49 -6.02
CA THR A 60 19.81 -37.29 -5.43
C THR A 60 19.59 -36.86 -3.99
N ASP A 61 18.66 -35.92 -3.78
CA ASP A 61 17.84 -35.76 -2.57
C ASP A 61 16.80 -34.67 -2.87
N THR A 62 15.76 -35.05 -3.62
CA THR A 62 14.65 -34.17 -3.97
C THR A 62 13.73 -34.01 -2.76
N TRP A 63 13.74 -32.83 -2.15
CA TRP A 63 12.62 -32.41 -1.31
C TRP A 63 11.35 -32.35 -2.17
N SER A 64 10.22 -32.77 -1.60
CA SER A 64 8.93 -32.82 -2.29
C SER A 64 8.51 -31.43 -2.76
N ASP A 65 7.96 -31.32 -3.99
CA ASP A 65 7.40 -30.07 -4.54
C ASP A 65 6.30 -29.43 -3.66
N SER A 66 5.72 -30.19 -2.71
CA SER A 66 4.78 -29.66 -1.72
C SER A 66 5.42 -28.80 -0.63
N ASP A 67 6.73 -28.94 -0.39
CA ASP A 67 7.47 -28.17 0.63
C ASP A 67 8.07 -26.87 0.07
N ASN A 68 8.10 -26.70 -1.25
CA ASN A 68 8.59 -25.51 -1.96
C ASN A 68 7.48 -24.57 -2.45
N ALA A 69 6.21 -24.88 -2.18
CA ALA A 69 5.08 -24.05 -2.61
C ALA A 69 5.16 -22.65 -1.95
N GLY A 70 5.48 -21.63 -2.74
CA GLY A 70 5.57 -20.24 -2.28
C GLY A 70 6.97 -19.72 -1.95
N MET A 71 8.02 -20.54 -2.10
CA MET A 71 9.42 -20.13 -1.92
C MET A 71 10.17 -20.06 -3.24
N ALA A 72 10.78 -18.92 -3.53
CA ALA A 72 11.61 -18.70 -4.70
C ALA A 72 13.09 -18.56 -4.30
N VAL A 73 13.97 -19.27 -5.03
CA VAL A 73 15.41 -19.23 -4.82
C VAL A 73 16.05 -18.29 -5.83
N TYR A 74 16.73 -17.25 -5.35
CA TYR A 74 17.39 -16.23 -6.15
C TYR A 74 18.90 -16.22 -5.93
N SER A 75 19.69 -16.24 -7.00
CA SER A 75 21.15 -16.17 -6.92
C SER A 75 21.64 -14.72 -7.02
N CYS A 76 22.25 -14.19 -5.95
CA CYS A 76 22.88 -12.88 -5.97
C CYS A 76 24.09 -12.88 -6.93
N GLN A 77 24.09 -11.98 -7.91
CA GLN A 77 25.15 -11.83 -8.92
C GLN A 77 26.39 -11.11 -8.36
N SER A 78 26.30 -10.52 -7.17
CA SER A 78 27.43 -9.87 -6.49
C SER A 78 28.23 -10.80 -5.59
N CYS A 79 27.59 -11.71 -4.84
CA CYS A 79 28.27 -12.62 -3.90
C CYS A 79 28.10 -14.11 -4.23
N GLY A 80 27.29 -14.44 -5.23
CA GLY A 80 26.99 -15.83 -5.61
C GLY A 80 26.07 -16.57 -4.65
N ALA A 81 25.59 -15.93 -3.57
CA ALA A 81 24.72 -16.57 -2.59
C ALA A 81 23.32 -16.82 -3.17
N GLN A 82 22.79 -18.01 -2.91
CA GLN A 82 21.38 -18.32 -3.14
C GLN A 82 20.55 -17.86 -1.94
N ILE A 83 19.57 -17.00 -2.18
CA ILE A 83 18.67 -16.43 -1.20
C ILE A 83 17.30 -17.04 -1.45
N VAL A 84 16.75 -17.69 -0.43
CA VAL A 84 15.37 -18.17 -0.45
C VAL A 84 14.49 -17.05 0.07
N THR A 85 13.52 -16.60 -0.72
CA THR A 85 12.52 -15.60 -0.31
C THR A 85 11.15 -16.05 -0.75
N ASP A 86 10.11 -15.42 -0.21
CA ASP A 86 8.75 -15.66 -0.67
C ASP A 86 8.63 -15.27 -2.16
N GLU A 87 7.76 -15.97 -2.89
CA GLU A 87 7.41 -15.62 -4.28
C GLU A 87 6.78 -14.22 -4.42
N THR A 88 6.32 -13.65 -3.31
CA THR A 88 5.72 -12.31 -3.27
C THR A 88 6.75 -11.20 -3.07
N THR A 89 7.99 -11.50 -2.70
CA THR A 89 9.00 -10.46 -2.51
C THR A 89 9.46 -9.90 -3.86
N ALA A 90 9.34 -8.58 -4.03
CA ALA A 90 9.72 -7.86 -5.25
C ALA A 90 11.07 -7.14 -5.09
N ALA A 91 11.39 -6.64 -3.90
CA ALA A 91 12.70 -6.11 -3.56
C ALA A 91 13.15 -6.53 -2.16
N SER A 92 14.41 -6.94 -2.05
CA SER A 92 15.03 -7.33 -0.79
C SER A 92 16.51 -6.95 -0.77
N LYS A 93 17.17 -7.16 0.37
CA LYS A 93 18.62 -7.00 0.52
C LYS A 93 19.26 -8.36 0.66
N CYS A 94 20.41 -8.57 0.03
CA CYS A 94 21.19 -9.78 0.23
C CYS A 94 21.63 -9.89 1.69
N PRO A 95 21.31 -10.98 2.42
CA PRO A 95 21.75 -11.16 3.80
C PRO A 95 23.29 -11.26 3.95
N TYR A 96 24.00 -11.57 2.87
CA TYR A 96 25.45 -11.81 2.89
C TYR A 96 26.28 -10.58 2.54
N CYS A 97 25.83 -9.76 1.59
CA CYS A 97 26.59 -8.61 1.09
C CYS A 97 25.85 -7.28 1.16
N ASP A 98 24.64 -7.25 1.74
CA ASP A 98 23.78 -6.08 1.88
C ASP A 98 23.47 -5.34 0.57
N ASN A 99 23.72 -5.96 -0.60
CA ASN A 99 23.36 -5.37 -1.87
C ASN A 99 21.83 -5.40 -2.06
N PRO A 100 21.22 -4.28 -2.52
CA PRO A 100 19.82 -4.26 -2.87
C PRO A 100 19.59 -5.09 -4.13
N ILE A 101 18.65 -6.01 -4.04
CA ILE A 101 18.27 -6.93 -5.09
C ILE A 101 16.81 -6.64 -5.46
N VAL A 102 16.57 -6.38 -6.74
CA VAL A 102 15.20 -6.24 -7.28
C VAL A 102 14.90 -7.47 -8.14
N MET A 103 13.84 -8.19 -7.77
CA MET A 103 13.41 -9.44 -8.40
C MET A 103 12.49 -9.12 -9.58
N MET A 104 13.09 -8.87 -10.75
CA MET A 104 12.36 -8.43 -11.93
C MET A 104 11.35 -9.47 -12.47
N GLY A 105 11.54 -10.76 -12.17
CA GLY A 105 10.55 -11.79 -12.50
C GLY A 105 9.17 -11.52 -11.88
N ASN A 106 9.14 -10.83 -10.74
CA ASN A 106 7.92 -10.53 -9.98
C ASN A 106 7.33 -9.14 -10.31
N LEU A 107 7.92 -8.40 -11.27
CA LEU A 107 7.54 -7.04 -11.68
C LEU A 107 7.29 -6.94 -13.19
N LYS A 108 6.86 -8.03 -13.83
CA LYS A 108 6.57 -8.09 -15.27
C LYS A 108 5.07 -8.15 -15.55
N GLY A 109 4.64 -7.48 -16.62
CA GLY A 109 3.24 -7.45 -17.05
C GLY A 109 2.33 -6.80 -16.01
N ASP A 110 1.23 -7.48 -15.68
CA ASP A 110 0.19 -7.03 -14.74
C ASP A 110 0.67 -6.97 -13.27
N LEU A 111 1.91 -7.39 -13.00
CA LEU A 111 2.56 -7.32 -11.68
C LEU A 111 3.39 -6.04 -11.50
N LYS A 112 3.45 -5.17 -12.51
CA LYS A 112 4.17 -3.90 -12.44
C LYS A 112 3.24 -2.80 -11.88
N PRO A 113 3.61 -2.10 -10.80
CA PRO A 113 2.86 -0.94 -10.32
C PRO A 113 2.83 0.17 -11.36
N GLU A 114 1.73 0.92 -11.40
CA GLU A 114 1.61 2.13 -12.21
C GLU A 114 2.16 3.36 -11.46
N LEU A 115 1.92 3.38 -10.14
CA LEU A 115 2.21 4.51 -9.27
C LEU A 115 3.07 4.08 -8.08
N ILE A 116 3.89 5.01 -7.59
CA ILE A 116 4.64 4.83 -6.34
C ILE A 116 4.70 6.15 -5.57
N ILE A 117 4.55 6.10 -4.25
CA ILE A 117 4.82 7.25 -3.37
C ILE A 117 6.26 7.12 -2.84
N PRO A 118 7.23 7.91 -3.34
CA PRO A 118 8.62 7.75 -2.94
C PRO A 118 8.83 8.18 -1.49
N PHE A 119 9.69 7.45 -0.78
CA PHE A 119 10.15 7.89 0.53
C PHE A 119 10.81 9.28 0.43
N LYS A 120 10.37 10.20 1.29
CA LYS A 120 10.97 11.55 1.45
C LYS A 120 11.92 11.65 2.65
N LEU A 121 11.72 10.79 3.65
CA LEU A 121 12.54 10.76 4.85
C LEU A 121 13.55 9.63 4.76
N ASP A 122 14.79 9.92 5.13
CA ASP A 122 15.80 8.89 5.30
C ASP A 122 15.63 8.17 6.66
N LYS A 123 16.32 7.04 6.82
CA LYS A 123 16.26 6.25 8.06
C LYS A 123 16.69 7.07 9.29
N LYS A 124 17.57 8.06 9.14
CA LYS A 124 18.05 8.90 10.26
C LYS A 124 16.98 9.90 10.70
N ALA A 125 16.34 10.59 9.76
CA ALA A 125 15.23 11.51 10.01
C ALA A 125 14.03 10.77 10.59
N ALA A 126 13.71 9.58 10.07
CA ALA A 126 12.64 8.74 10.61
C ALA A 126 12.88 8.40 12.10
N LYS A 127 14.10 8.00 12.47
CA LYS A 127 14.46 7.74 13.88
C LYS A 127 14.35 8.98 14.76
N ALA A 128 14.77 10.15 14.24
CA ALA A 128 14.72 11.39 14.98
C ALA A 128 13.27 11.82 15.27
N GLU A 129 12.39 11.79 14.27
CA GLU A 129 10.97 12.09 14.44
C GLU A 129 10.25 11.05 15.31
N TYR A 130 10.59 9.76 15.16
CA TYR A 130 10.06 8.72 16.04
C TYR A 130 10.45 8.96 17.51
N THR A 131 11.73 9.24 17.78
CA THR A 131 12.22 9.54 19.14
C THR A 131 11.52 10.77 19.73
N LYS A 132 11.30 11.80 18.92
CA LYS A 132 10.55 13.00 19.30
C LYS A 132 9.08 12.66 19.59
N HIS A 133 8.45 11.80 18.80
CA HIS A 133 7.08 11.34 19.04
C HIS A 133 6.94 10.54 20.35
N LEU A 134 7.96 9.77 20.73
CA LEU A 134 7.98 9.05 22.00
C LEU A 134 8.23 9.97 23.21
N SER A 135 8.92 11.09 23.01
CA SER A 135 9.23 12.04 24.07
C SER A 135 7.97 12.64 24.71
N GLY A 136 7.88 12.60 26.05
CA GLY A 136 6.76 13.15 26.81
C GLY A 136 5.65 12.16 27.19
N LYS A 137 5.68 10.91 26.71
CA LYS A 137 4.68 9.88 27.05
C LYS A 137 5.06 9.09 28.32
N LYS A 138 4.49 9.47 29.46
CA LYS A 138 4.80 8.86 30.79
C LYS A 138 4.39 7.39 30.95
N LEU A 139 3.42 6.91 30.16
CA LEU A 139 2.90 5.53 30.23
C LEU A 139 3.47 4.63 29.11
N LEU A 140 4.49 5.08 28.39
CA LEU A 140 5.09 4.31 27.30
C LEU A 140 5.93 3.16 27.89
N PRO A 141 5.67 1.90 27.52
CA PRO A 141 6.53 0.78 27.89
C PRO A 141 7.96 1.02 27.38
N SER A 142 8.96 0.69 28.20
CA SER A 142 10.37 0.91 27.89
C SER A 142 10.84 0.23 26.59
N VAL A 143 10.16 -0.85 26.18
CA VAL A 143 10.42 -1.57 24.93
C VAL A 143 10.38 -0.64 23.71
N PHE A 144 9.46 0.33 23.66
CA PHE A 144 9.35 1.25 22.53
C PHE A 144 10.43 2.33 22.52
N SER A 145 11.01 2.64 23.68
CA SER A 145 12.08 3.65 23.82
C SER A 145 13.48 3.06 23.71
N ASN A 146 13.61 1.74 23.60
CA ASN A 146 14.91 1.07 23.52
C ASN A 146 15.55 1.33 22.15
N GLN A 147 16.79 1.84 22.15
CA GLN A 147 17.55 2.16 20.93
C GLN A 147 17.66 0.98 19.95
N ASN A 148 17.78 -0.25 20.44
CA ASN A 148 17.85 -1.43 19.57
C ASN A 148 16.61 -1.58 18.66
N HIS A 149 15.40 -1.33 19.19
CA HIS A 149 14.18 -1.41 18.38
C HIS A 149 14.01 -0.21 17.44
N ILE A 150 14.54 0.96 17.83
CA ILE A 150 14.58 2.14 16.96
C ILE A 150 15.54 1.91 15.78
N ASP A 151 16.61 1.16 15.98
CA ASP A 151 17.57 0.83 14.94
C ASP A 151 17.04 -0.18 13.90
N GLU A 152 16.07 -0.99 14.29
CA GLU A 152 15.39 -1.99 13.47
C GLU A 152 14.38 -1.40 12.46
N ILE A 153 14.13 -0.09 12.48
CA ILE A 153 13.22 0.55 11.51
C ILE A 153 13.66 0.25 10.07
N LYS A 154 12.75 -0.29 9.27
CA LYS A 154 12.90 -0.60 7.85
C LYS A 154 11.81 0.12 7.07
N GLY A 155 12.15 0.65 5.90
CA GLY A 155 11.16 1.12 4.93
C GLY A 155 10.69 -0.05 4.08
N VAL A 156 9.37 -0.23 4.00
CA VAL A 156 8.72 -1.30 3.26
C VAL A 156 7.68 -0.64 2.35
N TYR A 157 7.70 -0.97 1.06
CA TYR A 157 6.61 -0.67 0.13
C TYR A 157 5.58 -1.80 0.22
N VAL A 158 4.34 -1.41 0.46
CA VAL A 158 3.21 -2.34 0.60
C VAL A 158 2.34 -2.17 -0.65
N PRO A 159 1.91 -3.27 -1.28
CA PRO A 159 1.05 -3.21 -2.46
C PRO A 159 -0.35 -2.70 -2.10
N TYR A 160 -0.84 -1.69 -2.83
CA TYR A 160 -2.20 -1.18 -2.73
C TYR A 160 -2.90 -1.14 -4.08
N TRP A 161 -4.20 -1.42 -4.06
CA TRP A 161 -5.11 -1.09 -5.13
C TRP A 161 -5.74 0.28 -4.87
N ILE A 162 -5.64 1.18 -5.83
CA ILE A 162 -6.30 2.48 -5.80
C ILE A 162 -7.56 2.39 -6.64
N PHE A 163 -8.72 2.41 -5.96
CA PHE A 163 -10.02 2.32 -6.60
C PHE A 163 -10.65 3.70 -6.79
N ASP A 164 -11.20 3.92 -7.98
CA ASP A 164 -12.12 5.01 -8.28
C ASP A 164 -13.52 4.42 -8.50
N SER A 165 -14.55 5.05 -7.94
CA SER A 165 -15.93 4.57 -8.03
C SER A 165 -16.93 5.71 -7.98
N LYS A 166 -18.06 5.55 -8.69
CA LYS A 166 -19.21 6.44 -8.60
C LYS A 166 -20.38 5.70 -7.96
N ALA A 167 -20.89 6.25 -6.86
CA ALA A 167 -22.08 5.73 -6.20
C ALA A 167 -23.29 6.60 -6.54
N GLU A 168 -24.35 5.99 -7.06
CA GLU A 168 -25.67 6.60 -7.16
C GLU A 168 -26.54 6.03 -6.05
N ALA A 169 -27.08 6.90 -5.21
CA ALA A 169 -27.87 6.49 -4.06
C ALA A 169 -29.24 7.16 -4.06
N SER A 170 -30.25 6.37 -3.71
CA SER A 170 -31.60 6.81 -3.38
C SER A 170 -31.98 6.20 -2.04
N MET A 171 -32.28 7.05 -1.07
CA MET A 171 -32.55 6.66 0.31
C MET A 171 -33.84 7.28 0.80
N GLN A 172 -34.58 6.49 1.57
CA GLN A 172 -35.79 6.90 2.25
C GLN A 172 -35.56 6.79 3.76
N TYR A 173 -35.93 7.85 4.46
CA TYR A 173 -35.83 7.94 5.91
C TYR A 173 -37.21 8.19 6.51
N ASP A 174 -37.54 7.41 7.53
CA ASP A 174 -38.66 7.67 8.40
C ASP A 174 -38.15 8.53 9.56
N CYS A 175 -38.67 9.75 9.65
CA CYS A 175 -38.25 10.74 10.63
C CYS A 175 -39.41 11.05 11.59
N ALA A 176 -39.09 11.31 12.85
CA ALA A 176 -40.09 11.79 13.81
C ALA A 176 -39.61 13.04 14.52
N THR A 177 -40.54 13.97 14.73
CA THR A 177 -40.34 15.13 15.60
C THR A 177 -41.23 14.95 16.82
N VAL A 178 -40.60 14.89 18.00
CA VAL A 178 -41.30 14.75 19.27
C VAL A 178 -41.31 16.11 19.95
N SER A 179 -42.49 16.69 20.12
CA SER A 179 -42.69 17.89 20.92
C SER A 179 -43.44 17.53 22.19
N THR A 180 -43.06 18.12 23.33
CA THR A 180 -43.75 17.90 24.59
C THR A 180 -44.16 19.24 25.17
N PHE A 181 -45.44 19.42 25.42
CA PHE A 181 -46.00 20.65 25.97
C PHE A 181 -47.07 20.34 27.03
N ASN A 182 -47.28 21.30 27.93
CA ASN A 182 -48.25 21.17 29.00
C ASN A 182 -49.55 21.85 28.61
N VAL A 183 -50.67 21.15 28.76
CA VAL A 183 -52.02 21.69 28.59
C VAL A 183 -52.76 21.54 29.91
N GLY A 184 -52.79 22.63 30.70
CA GLY A 184 -53.30 22.59 32.08
C GLY A 184 -52.44 21.70 32.97
N GLU A 185 -53.04 20.68 33.58
CA GLU A 185 -52.34 19.68 34.41
C GLU A 185 -51.79 18.49 33.60
N TRP A 186 -52.10 18.40 32.30
CA TRP A 186 -51.68 17.29 31.46
C TRP A 186 -50.38 17.59 30.72
N ARG A 187 -49.44 16.65 30.77
CA ARG A 187 -48.26 16.65 29.90
C ARG A 187 -48.58 15.86 28.63
N VAL A 188 -48.65 16.54 27.49
CA VAL A 188 -48.97 15.93 26.19
C VAL A 188 -47.69 15.81 25.38
N THR A 189 -47.45 14.63 24.82
CA THR A 189 -46.36 14.37 23.88
C THR A 189 -46.98 14.20 22.49
N GLU A 190 -46.66 15.10 21.58
CA GLU A 190 -47.05 15.00 20.17
C GLU A 190 -45.87 14.46 19.36
N THR A 191 -46.11 13.38 18.62
CA THR A 191 -45.14 12.78 17.71
C THR A 191 -45.62 12.98 16.28
N GLN A 192 -44.89 13.78 15.51
CA GLN A 192 -45.16 14.01 14.09
C GLN A 192 -44.24 13.14 13.25
N HIS A 193 -44.81 12.32 12.37
CA HIS A 193 -44.08 11.41 11.48
C HIS A 193 -43.89 12.04 10.09
N TYR A 194 -42.69 11.94 9.56
CA TYR A 194 -42.29 12.47 8.26
C TYR A 194 -41.57 11.40 7.45
N GLN A 195 -41.77 11.43 6.14
CA GLN A 195 -40.95 10.66 5.20
C GLN A 195 -40.04 11.60 4.43
N VAL A 196 -38.74 11.35 4.52
CA VAL A 196 -37.72 12.15 3.87
C VAL A 196 -37.07 11.31 2.78
N PHE A 197 -37.07 11.83 1.56
CA PHE A 197 -36.39 11.23 0.42
C PHE A 197 -35.12 12.00 0.11
N ARG A 198 -34.03 11.28 -0.12
CA ARG A 198 -32.74 11.81 -0.57
C ARG A 198 -32.24 10.99 -1.74
N SER A 199 -31.95 11.66 -2.85
CA SER A 199 -31.31 11.05 -4.00
C SER A 199 -30.12 11.91 -4.44
N GLY A 200 -29.07 11.26 -4.92
CA GLY A 200 -27.87 11.95 -5.35
C GLY A 200 -26.80 10.99 -5.85
N SER A 201 -25.71 11.57 -6.32
CA SER A 201 -24.51 10.82 -6.69
C SER A 201 -23.33 11.28 -5.86
N MET A 202 -22.46 10.35 -5.51
CA MET A 202 -21.21 10.60 -4.82
C MET A 202 -20.07 9.99 -5.64
N GLU A 203 -19.03 10.76 -5.86
CA GLU A 203 -17.82 10.31 -6.55
C GLU A 203 -16.75 10.05 -5.50
N PHE A 204 -16.18 8.85 -5.57
CA PHE A 204 -15.10 8.41 -4.72
C PHE A 204 -13.87 8.25 -5.59
N GLU A 205 -12.87 9.07 -5.32
CA GLU A 205 -11.59 9.00 -5.99
C GLU A 205 -10.56 8.48 -5.00
N ASN A 206 -9.59 7.74 -5.53
CA ASN A 206 -8.37 7.43 -4.81
C ASN A 206 -8.60 6.65 -3.50
N ILE A 207 -9.46 5.63 -3.50
CA ILE A 207 -9.67 4.75 -2.34
C ILE A 207 -8.53 3.72 -2.30
N PRO A 208 -7.58 3.80 -1.35
CA PRO A 208 -6.59 2.76 -1.19
C PRO A 208 -7.20 1.54 -0.50
N VAL A 209 -6.84 0.35 -0.99
CA VAL A 209 -7.08 -0.93 -0.33
C VAL A 209 -5.82 -1.77 -0.40
N ASP A 210 -5.46 -2.34 0.74
CA ASP A 210 -4.35 -3.26 0.93
C ASP A 210 -4.49 -4.48 0.00
N ALA A 211 -3.46 -4.76 -0.81
CA ALA A 211 -3.41 -5.89 -1.72
C ALA A 211 -2.54 -7.06 -1.20
N SER A 212 -2.27 -7.09 0.11
CA SER A 212 -1.45 -8.07 0.83
C SER A 212 -2.21 -8.77 1.95
N LYS A 213 -2.22 -10.11 1.95
CA LYS A 213 -2.78 -10.90 3.05
C LYS A 213 -1.88 -10.95 4.29
N LYS A 214 -0.63 -10.49 4.17
CA LYS A 214 0.39 -10.62 5.24
C LYS A 214 0.21 -9.59 6.35
N ILE A 215 -0.38 -8.44 6.04
CA ILE A 215 -0.58 -7.34 6.99
C ILE A 215 -2.04 -7.33 7.42
N ASP A 216 -2.29 -7.05 8.71
CA ASP A 216 -3.67 -6.90 9.19
C ASP A 216 -4.26 -5.63 8.58
N ASP A 217 -5.33 -5.83 7.82
CA ASP A 217 -6.27 -4.84 7.30
C ASP A 217 -6.54 -3.65 8.21
N LYS A 218 -6.70 -3.87 9.53
CA LYS A 218 -6.96 -2.77 10.47
C LYS A 218 -5.76 -1.87 10.66
N LEU A 219 -4.55 -2.41 10.55
CA LEU A 219 -3.32 -1.64 10.65
C LEU A 219 -3.11 -0.82 9.38
N THR A 220 -3.31 -1.41 8.20
CA THR A 220 -3.17 -0.70 6.92
C THR A 220 -4.21 0.39 6.76
N GLU A 221 -5.48 0.11 7.06
CA GLU A 221 -6.55 1.13 7.03
C GLU A 221 -6.31 2.29 8.03
N SER A 222 -5.57 2.06 9.12
CA SER A 222 -5.25 3.12 10.10
C SER A 222 -4.19 4.11 9.62
N LEU A 223 -3.42 3.73 8.59
CA LEU A 223 -2.42 4.60 7.97
C LEU A 223 -3.04 5.55 6.93
N GLU A 224 -4.25 5.24 6.48
CA GLU A 224 -4.98 6.05 5.52
C GLU A 224 -5.57 7.31 6.17
N PRO A 225 -5.71 8.42 5.43
CA PRO A 225 -5.53 8.58 3.97
C PRO A 225 -4.07 8.89 3.56
N PHE A 226 -3.65 8.33 2.43
CA PHE A 226 -2.37 8.67 1.79
C PHE A 226 -2.49 9.92 0.90
N ASP A 227 -1.43 10.73 0.86
CA ASP A 227 -1.35 11.88 -0.04
C ASP A 227 -0.90 11.46 -1.44
N LEU A 228 -1.87 11.06 -2.26
CA LEU A 228 -1.64 10.63 -3.65
C LEU A 228 -1.23 11.77 -4.60
N SER A 229 -1.25 13.04 -4.15
CA SER A 229 -0.65 14.14 -4.93
C SER A 229 0.87 13.99 -5.09
N GLN A 230 1.49 13.19 -4.23
CA GLN A 230 2.93 12.89 -4.24
C GLN A 230 3.26 11.61 -5.00
N ALA A 231 2.26 10.91 -5.54
CA ALA A 231 2.47 9.72 -6.33
C ALA A 231 3.15 10.08 -7.66
N VAL A 232 4.18 9.32 -8.02
CA VAL A 232 4.90 9.44 -9.29
C VAL A 232 4.79 8.14 -10.08
N PRO A 233 4.95 8.18 -11.42
CA PRO A 233 5.01 6.97 -12.22
C PRO A 233 6.09 6.03 -11.72
N PHE A 234 5.76 4.75 -11.61
CA PHE A 234 6.65 3.74 -11.05
C PHE A 234 7.97 3.63 -11.84
N GLN A 235 9.08 3.69 -11.11
CA GLN A 235 10.42 3.38 -11.60
C GLN A 235 11.09 2.42 -10.62
N THR A 236 11.76 1.42 -11.17
CA THR A 236 12.46 0.34 -10.43
C THR A 236 13.53 0.89 -9.48
N ALA A 237 14.11 2.05 -9.80
CA ALA A 237 15.11 2.74 -8.98
C ALA A 237 14.60 3.14 -7.58
N TYR A 238 13.29 3.40 -7.41
CA TYR A 238 12.72 3.75 -6.10
C TYR A 238 12.74 2.57 -5.11
N MET A 239 12.81 1.34 -5.61
CA MET A 239 12.91 0.13 -4.79
C MET A 239 14.33 -0.12 -4.30
N ALA A 240 15.34 0.56 -4.87
CA ALA A 240 16.74 0.35 -4.52
C ALA A 240 17.01 0.76 -3.07
N GLY A 241 17.16 -0.24 -2.19
CA GLY A 241 17.45 -0.05 -0.76
C GLY A 241 16.24 -0.21 0.17
N TYR A 242 15.05 -0.44 -0.38
CA TYR A 242 13.81 -0.68 0.36
C TYR A 242 13.32 -2.12 0.14
N MET A 243 12.55 -2.63 1.10
CA MET A 243 11.84 -3.89 0.93
C MET A 243 10.52 -3.62 0.23
N ALA A 244 10.09 -4.50 -0.65
CA ALA A 244 8.81 -4.36 -1.33
C ALA A 244 8.24 -5.74 -1.62
N ASP A 245 6.94 -5.89 -1.41
CA ASP A 245 6.19 -7.08 -1.80
C ASP A 245 5.27 -6.74 -2.98
N ARG A 246 4.98 -7.74 -3.82
CA ARG A 246 3.90 -7.67 -4.82
C ARG A 246 2.57 -8.01 -4.17
N TYR A 247 1.48 -7.64 -4.83
CA TYR A 247 0.15 -8.07 -4.41
C TYR A 247 -0.01 -9.60 -4.44
N ASP A 248 -0.73 -10.10 -3.44
CA ASP A 248 -1.21 -11.49 -3.36
C ASP A 248 -2.75 -11.58 -3.33
N VAL A 249 -3.42 -10.43 -3.23
CA VAL A 249 -4.86 -10.24 -3.40
C VAL A 249 -5.12 -9.54 -4.73
N THR A 250 -6.05 -10.09 -5.52
CA THR A 250 -6.43 -9.47 -6.80
C THR A 250 -7.44 -8.34 -6.58
N ALA A 251 -7.52 -7.38 -7.50
CA ALA A 251 -8.48 -6.28 -7.40
C ALA A 251 -9.95 -6.77 -7.31
N ASP A 252 -10.26 -7.92 -7.91
CA ASP A 252 -11.61 -8.51 -7.84
C ASP A 252 -11.93 -9.08 -6.46
N ASP A 253 -10.94 -9.67 -5.78
CA ASP A 253 -11.10 -10.17 -4.41
C ASP A 253 -11.37 -8.99 -3.43
N ASP A 254 -10.71 -7.85 -3.64
CA ASP A 254 -10.90 -6.63 -2.83
C ASP A 254 -12.14 -5.82 -3.21
N ALA A 255 -12.74 -6.07 -4.38
CA ALA A 255 -13.86 -5.28 -4.88
C ALA A 255 -15.06 -5.32 -3.92
N GLU A 256 -15.37 -6.47 -3.30
CA GLU A 256 -16.47 -6.58 -2.33
C GLU A 256 -16.25 -5.66 -1.11
N ARG A 257 -15.01 -5.61 -0.62
CA ARG A 257 -14.63 -4.79 0.53
C ARG A 257 -14.69 -3.30 0.21
N VAL A 258 -14.17 -2.89 -0.95
CA VAL A 258 -14.28 -1.51 -1.45
C VAL A 258 -15.75 -1.13 -1.55
N ASN A 259 -16.56 -1.99 -2.18
CA ASN A 259 -17.99 -1.75 -2.37
C ASN A 259 -18.71 -1.56 -1.03
N ALA A 260 -18.38 -2.35 -0.01
CA ALA A 260 -18.94 -2.20 1.34
C ALA A 260 -18.53 -0.87 1.98
N ARG A 261 -17.27 -0.47 1.85
CA ARG A 261 -16.74 0.81 2.37
C ARG A 261 -17.41 2.01 1.71
N VAL A 262 -17.57 1.98 0.39
CA VAL A 262 -18.24 3.01 -0.40
C VAL A 262 -19.71 3.13 -0.02
N LYS A 263 -20.42 1.99 0.07
CA LYS A 263 -21.83 1.97 0.52
C LYS A 263 -22.00 2.58 1.90
N ARG A 264 -21.20 2.14 2.87
CA ARG A 264 -21.24 2.68 4.25
C ARG A 264 -20.97 4.18 4.31
N SER A 265 -20.01 4.66 3.51
CA SER A 265 -19.67 6.08 3.45
C SER A 265 -20.79 6.90 2.80
N THR A 266 -21.43 6.35 1.77
CA THR A 266 -22.59 6.95 1.11
C THR A 266 -23.79 7.03 2.05
N GLU A 267 -24.14 5.93 2.75
CA GLU A 267 -25.21 5.89 3.76
C GLU A 267 -24.99 6.93 4.85
N LYS A 268 -23.78 6.96 5.41
CA LYS A 268 -23.43 7.91 6.46
C LYS A 268 -23.58 9.36 5.98
N THR A 269 -23.04 9.68 4.80
CA THR A 269 -23.08 11.03 4.24
C THR A 269 -24.52 11.46 3.97
N PHE A 270 -25.36 10.58 3.41
CA PHE A 270 -26.76 10.89 3.14
C PHE A 270 -27.56 11.05 4.44
N ALA A 271 -27.32 10.22 5.46
CA ALA A 271 -27.96 10.34 6.77
C ALA A 271 -27.61 11.67 7.45
N GLU A 272 -26.36 12.14 7.33
CA GLU A 272 -25.92 13.44 7.85
C GLU A 272 -26.63 14.64 7.18
N THR A 273 -27.18 14.48 5.96
CA THR A 273 -27.98 15.54 5.32
C THR A 273 -29.41 15.67 5.87
N VAL A 274 -29.89 14.66 6.59
CA VAL A 274 -31.24 14.65 7.17
C VAL A 274 -31.18 15.27 8.56
N THR A 275 -31.32 16.58 8.60
CA THR A 275 -31.25 17.38 9.83
C THR A 275 -32.62 17.96 10.19
N GLY A 276 -32.83 18.29 11.47
CA GLY A 276 -34.06 18.95 11.97
C GLY A 276 -35.14 18.02 12.56
N TYR A 277 -34.84 16.73 12.72
CA TYR A 277 -35.75 15.74 13.30
C TYR A 277 -35.22 15.21 14.63
N SER A 278 -36.12 14.70 15.49
CA SER A 278 -35.76 14.11 16.79
C SER A 278 -35.24 12.68 16.66
N SER A 279 -35.74 11.91 15.68
CA SER A 279 -35.22 10.61 15.30
C SER A 279 -35.23 10.47 13.77
N VAL A 280 -34.23 9.77 13.25
CA VAL A 280 -34.06 9.46 11.82
C VAL A 280 -33.73 7.99 11.72
N GLU A 281 -34.59 7.22 11.06
CA GLU A 281 -34.38 5.79 10.78
C GLU A 281 -34.37 5.57 9.27
N ALA A 282 -33.40 4.80 8.77
CA ALA A 282 -33.34 4.45 7.35
C ALA A 282 -34.37 3.36 7.06
N ALA A 283 -35.33 3.68 6.19
CA ALA A 283 -36.42 2.77 5.82
C ALA A 283 -36.05 1.93 4.58
N ASP A 284 -35.44 2.57 3.58
CA ASP A 284 -34.95 1.93 2.38
C ASP A 284 -33.67 2.58 1.88
N SER A 285 -32.75 1.77 1.37
CA SER A 285 -31.46 2.20 0.86
C SER A 285 -31.13 1.46 -0.43
N ASN A 286 -31.20 2.18 -1.55
CA ASN A 286 -30.77 1.67 -2.84
C ASN A 286 -29.49 2.39 -3.28
N ILE A 287 -28.38 1.64 -3.37
CA ILE A 287 -27.07 2.17 -3.76
C ILE A 287 -26.55 1.34 -4.93
N SER A 288 -26.36 2.00 -6.06
CA SER A 288 -25.76 1.44 -7.26
C SER A 288 -24.34 1.99 -7.44
N LEU A 289 -23.38 1.10 -7.59
CA LEU A 289 -21.98 1.45 -7.85
C LEU A 289 -21.70 1.30 -9.35
N LYS A 290 -21.08 2.30 -9.95
CA LYS A 290 -20.73 2.35 -11.38
C LYS A 290 -19.29 2.78 -11.59
N ASN A 291 -18.74 2.41 -12.75
CA ASN A 291 -17.42 2.84 -13.24
C ASN A 291 -16.28 2.56 -12.25
N GLY A 292 -16.19 1.32 -11.75
CA GLY A 292 -15.05 0.90 -10.94
C GLY A 292 -13.78 0.78 -11.78
N THR A 293 -12.74 1.53 -11.46
CA THR A 293 -11.39 1.31 -11.99
C THR A 293 -10.43 1.08 -10.85
N ALA A 294 -9.47 0.16 -11.03
CA ALA A 294 -8.43 -0.14 -10.07
C ALA A 294 -7.06 0.13 -10.71
N LYS A 295 -6.17 0.81 -9.98
CA LYS A 295 -4.77 1.00 -10.36
C LYS A 295 -3.87 0.38 -9.32
N TYR A 296 -2.80 -0.26 -9.75
CA TYR A 296 -1.83 -0.83 -8.83
C TYR A 296 -0.80 0.22 -8.40
N ALA A 297 -0.61 0.39 -7.09
CA ALA A 297 0.32 1.37 -6.50
C ALA A 297 1.17 0.78 -5.36
N LEU A 298 2.30 1.45 -5.08
CA LEU A 298 3.21 1.17 -3.97
C LEU A 298 3.49 2.40 -3.09
#